data_AF-A0A261QSI0-F1
#
_entry.id   AF-A0A261QSI0-F1
#
_cell.length_a   1.000
_cell.length_b   1.000
_cell.length_c   1.000
_cell.angle_alpha   90.00
_cell.angle_beta   90.00
_cell.angle_gamma   90.00
#
_symmetry.space_group_name_H-M   'P 1'
#
loop_
_entity.id
_entity.type
_entity.pdbx_description
1 polymer ?
#
loop_
_entity_poly.entity_id
_entity_poly.type
_entity_poly.pdbx_seq_one_letter_code
_entity_poly.pdbx_strand_id
1 'polypeptide(L)' 'MYSIQAVIPSKENRLEQRTLHKHLYASRNLLERFFCRIKQFRRVATRYDKLSERFASFVALTAAFIWLF' A
#
# COMPACT_ATOMS: atom_id res chain seq x y z
N MET A 1 10.18 -3.49 21.84
CA MET A 1 9.82 -4.21 20.59
C MET A 1 8.38 -3.86 20.25
N TYR A 2 8.14 -3.05 19.21
CA TYR A 2 6.77 -2.80 18.76
C TYR A 2 6.27 -4.04 18.00
N SER A 3 5.31 -4.75 18.58
CA SER A 3 4.60 -5.82 17.88
C SER A 3 3.73 -5.21 16.77
N ILE A 4 3.68 -5.85 15.61
CA ILE A 4 2.85 -5.40 14.49
C ILE A 4 1.39 -5.69 14.84
N GLN A 5 0.61 -4.64 15.10
CA GLN A 5 -0.81 -4.76 15.40
C GLN A 5 -1.66 -4.60 14.14
N ALA A 6 -2.48 -5.60 13.83
CA ALA A 6 -3.42 -5.52 12.71
C ALA A 6 -4.60 -4.59 13.05
N VAL A 7 -4.65 -3.41 12.45
CA VAL A 7 -5.77 -2.46 12.57
C VAL A 7 -6.69 -2.63 11.35
N ILE A 8 -7.54 -3.65 11.36
CA ILE A 8 -8.50 -3.94 10.28
C ILE A 8 -9.91 -3.98 10.89
N PRO A 9 -10.89 -3.27 10.31
CA PRO A 9 -12.26 -3.30 10.79
C PRO A 9 -12.82 -4.73 10.74
N SER A 10 -13.67 -5.04 11.70
CA SER A 10 -14.44 -6.28 11.66
C SER A 10 -15.50 -6.19 10.55
N LYS A 11 -15.86 -7.34 9.99
CA LYS A 11 -16.99 -7.44 9.06
C LYS A 11 -18.27 -7.03 9.81
N GLU A 12 -19.16 -6.32 9.13
CA GLU A 12 -20.40 -5.78 9.73
C GLU A 12 -21.25 -6.88 10.39
N ASN A 13 -21.32 -8.07 9.79
CA ASN A 13 -22.11 -9.20 10.29
C ASN A 13 -21.46 -9.98 11.46
N ARG A 14 -20.36 -9.48 12.05
CA ARG A 14 -19.68 -10.17 13.16
C ARG A 14 -20.39 -9.87 14.48
N LEU A 15 -20.70 -10.92 15.26
CA LEU A 15 -21.35 -10.81 16.57
C LEU A 15 -20.55 -9.94 17.56
N GLU A 16 -19.22 -10.15 17.64
CA GLU A 16 -18.33 -9.33 18.45
C GLU A 16 -17.47 -8.43 17.58
N GLN A 17 -17.67 -7.12 17.70
CA GLN A 17 -16.91 -6.12 16.97
C GLN A 17 -15.57 -5.85 17.67
N ARG A 18 -14.46 -5.97 16.93
CA ARG A 18 -13.13 -5.59 17.45
C ARG A 18 -13.05 -4.07 17.62
N THR A 19 -12.36 -3.62 18.66
CA THR A 19 -12.02 -2.21 18.85
C THR A 19 -11.16 -1.72 17.68
N LEU A 20 -11.64 -0.66 17.01
CA LEU A 20 -10.96 -0.07 15.86
C LEU A 20 -10.45 1.33 16.20
N HIS A 21 -9.13 1.50 16.14
CA HIS A 21 -8.52 2.83 16.14
C HIS A 21 -8.72 3.48 14.76
N LYS A 22 -9.83 4.21 14.61
CA LYS A 22 -10.24 4.83 13.34
C LYS A 22 -9.14 5.69 12.71
N HIS A 23 -8.38 6.43 13.53
CA HIS A 23 -7.28 7.27 13.04
C HIS A 23 -6.15 6.45 12.40
N LEU A 24 -5.73 5.34 13.03
CA LEU A 24 -4.72 4.43 12.46
C LEU A 24 -5.22 3.76 11.19
N TYR A 25 -6.50 3.39 11.15
CA TYR A 25 -7.11 2.82 9.94
C TYR A 25 -7.18 3.85 8.79
N ALA A 26 -7.45 5.13 9.10
CA ALA A 26 -7.52 6.19 8.10
C ALA A 26 -6.17 6.43 7.39
N SER A 27 -5.04 6.22 8.08
CA SER A 27 -3.70 6.31 7.49
C SER A 27 -3.49 5.35 6.30
N ARG A 28 -4.28 4.26 6.22
CA ARG A 28 -4.27 3.32 5.09
C ARG A 28 -4.54 3.99 3.74
N ASN A 29 -5.39 5.02 3.71
CA ASN A 29 -5.72 5.76 2.47
C ASN A 29 -4.48 6.41 1.84
N LEU A 30 -3.51 6.85 2.65
CA LEU A 30 -2.25 7.41 2.12
C LEU A 30 -1.48 6.35 1.34
N LEU A 31 -1.39 5.14 1.89
CA LEU A 31 -0.71 4.01 1.26
C LEU A 31 -1.45 3.54 0.00
N GLU A 32 -2.79 3.48 0.04
CA GLU A 32 -3.61 3.13 -1.12
C GLU A 32 -3.44 4.13 -2.27
N ARG A 33 -3.47 5.44 -1.97
CA ARG A 33 -3.24 6.50 -2.96
C ARG A 33 -1.83 6.42 -3.55
N PHE A 34 -0.83 6.15 -2.72
CA PHE A 34 0.55 5.96 -3.17
C PHE A 34 0.66 4.80 -4.16
N PHE A 35 0.10 3.63 -3.85
CA PHE A 35 0.09 2.49 -4.78
C PHE A 35 -0.74 2.75 -6.04
N CYS A 36 -1.84 3.49 -5.94
CA CYS A 36 -2.59 3.96 -7.11
C CYS A 36 -1.71 4.83 -8.02
N ARG A 37 -0.93 5.75 -7.46
CA ARG A 37 0.00 6.61 -8.23
C ARG A 37 1.13 5.80 -8.86
N ILE A 38 1.70 4.82 -8.15
CA ILE A 38 2.67 3.87 -8.73
C ILE A 38 2.08 3.13 -9.94
N LYS A 39 0.81 2.69 -9.84
CA LYS A 39 0.13 1.97 -10.94
C LYS A 39 -0.21 2.84 -12.15
N GLN A 40 -0.08 4.16 -12.08
CA GLN A 40 -0.18 5.01 -13.28
C GLN A 40 0.96 4.74 -14.27
N PHE A 41 2.10 4.27 -13.77
CA PHE A 41 3.25 3.89 -14.59
C PHE A 41 2.97 2.52 -15.21
N ARG A 42 2.57 2.52 -16.49
CA ARG A 42 2.18 1.31 -17.25
C ARG A 42 3.19 0.17 -17.08
N ARG A 43 4.49 0.46 -17.14
CA ARG A 43 5.59 -0.51 -16.97
C ARG A 43 5.50 -1.29 -15.65
N VAL A 44 5.14 -0.60 -14.57
CA VAL A 44 4.96 -1.21 -13.24
C VAL A 44 3.63 -1.96 -13.18
N ALA A 45 2.53 -1.34 -13.65
CA ALA A 45 1.20 -1.93 -13.58
C ALA A 45 1.06 -3.25 -14.34
N THR A 46 1.68 -3.36 -15.52
CA THR A 46 1.62 -4.57 -16.36
C THR A 46 2.77 -5.53 -16.11
N ARG A 47 3.69 -5.20 -15.19
CA ARG A 47 4.91 -5.97 -14.91
C ARG A 47 5.67 -6.34 -16.19
N TYR A 48 6.09 -5.33 -16.96
CA TYR A 48 6.81 -5.57 -18.22
C TYR A 48 8.20 -6.18 -18.04
N ASP A 49 8.87 -5.89 -16.93
CA ASP A 49 10.18 -6.46 -16.64
C ASP A 49 10.05 -7.92 -16.18
N LYS A 50 10.59 -8.84 -16.98
CA LYS A 50 10.64 -10.28 -16.65
C LYS A 50 11.56 -10.58 -15.46
N LEU A 51 12.66 -9.83 -15.34
CA LEU A 51 13.62 -9.98 -14.25
C LEU A 51 13.13 -9.22 -13.02
N SER A 52 13.06 -9.92 -11.88
CA SER A 52 12.62 -9.37 -10.60
C SER A 52 13.42 -8.14 -10.17
N GLU A 53 14.73 -8.14 -10.36
CA GLU A 53 15.62 -7.02 -10.01
C GLU A 53 15.32 -5.76 -10.81
N ARG A 54 15.08 -5.91 -12.12
CA ARG A 54 14.71 -4.78 -12.98
C ARG A 54 13.36 -4.22 -12.57
N PHE A 55 12.38 -5.09 -12.32
CA PHE A 55 11.07 -4.67 -11.85
C PHE A 55 11.17 -3.92 -10.51
N ALA A 56 11.92 -4.45 -9.53
CA ALA A 56 12.13 -3.81 -8.24
C ALA A 56 12.82 -2.44 -8.37
N SER A 57 13.83 -2.33 -9.23
CA SER A 57 14.51 -1.07 -9.52
C SER A 57 13.56 -0.03 -10.12
N PHE A 58 12.68 -0.44 -11.03
CA PHE A 58 11.65 0.46 -11.59
C PHE A 58 10.63 0.89 -10.55
N VAL A 59 10.18 -0.02 -9.67
CA VAL A 59 9.29 0.34 -8.56
C VAL A 59 9.94 1.36 -7.64
N ALA A 60 11.21 1.16 -7.27
CA ALA A 60 11.97 2.10 -6.43
C ALA A 60 12.14 3.47 -7.10
N LEU A 61 12.48 3.50 -8.39
CA LEU A 61 12.57 4.74 -9.17
C LEU A 61 11.24 5.48 -9.20
N THR A 62 10.14 4.76 -9.42
CA THR A 62 8.79 5.33 -9.45
C THR A 62 8.38 5.89 -8.10
N ALA A 63 8.71 5.19 -7.01
CA ALA A 63 8.49 5.65 -5.66
C ALA A 63 9.28 6.93 -5.35
N ALA A 64 10.56 6.99 -5.73
CA ALA A 64 11.41 8.17 -5.57
C ALA A 64 10.86 9.37 -6.36
N PHE A 65 10.40 9.14 -7.60
CA PHE A 65 9.77 10.18 -8.40
C PHE A 65 8.50 10.73 -7.74
N ILE A 66 7.61 9.86 -7.24
CA ILE A 66 6.39 10.28 -6.53
C ILE A 66 6.71 11.04 -5.24
N TRP A 67 7.82 10.74 -4.58
CA TRP A 67 8.25 11.42 -3.36
C TRP A 67 8.79 12.83 -3.65
N LEU A 68 9.51 13.01 -4.76
CA LEU A 68 10.11 14.28 -5.15
C LEU A 68 9.11 15.30 -5.74
N PHE A 69 7.96 14.82 -6.24
CA PHE A 69 6.95 15.62 -6.95
C PHE A 69 5.54 15.46 -6.36
#